data_AF-A0A8J5KAB0-F1
#
_entry.id   AF-A0A8J5KAB0-F1
#
_cell.length_a   1.000
_cell.length_b   1.000
_cell.length_c   1.000
_cell.angle_alpha   90.00
_cell.angle_beta   90.00
_cell.angle_gamma   90.00
#
_symmetry.space_group_name_H-M   'P 1'
#
loop_
_entity.id
_entity.type
_entity.pdbx_description
1 polymer ?
#
loop_
_entity_poly.entity_id
_entity_poly.type
_entity_poly.pdbx_seq_one_letter_code
_entity_poly.pdbx_strand_id
1 'polypeptide(L)'
;MLIFKVADLGGVERGTVLLGGVGDLLTPGWATASDEGGERLSTEEADVRRRFPKIPSMPVAEVVALEILSTLGGPTMPLEWKDDLRLAAESGVGPGRTLVSFTYQEDRKLAKIKNIFDVILGREEADRYVILGNHRDAWTFGAVDPNSGTATLLDVARRYGSLLRSGWRPRRTIIICSWDAEEFGMIGSTEWVEQNLGWLTAKAVAYLNVDCAVQGDGFFAGASPQLDDLLVQVMKQIQDPDIKGTAVYDTWVAKSGGVNKIERLGRADSDFSAFLHIAGVPSTDMFYGDVFTGYHTALDNYKWMSEHGDPSFHHHVAIAEIWGLLGLRLADDPVLPFDYLSYATQLLEHATALNTLLDEGLSLRPLHTSIDELTTAIREVLEGGQKFQELDDQYSVSLRRHAFNDGLILAERGFLEAECLQGRPWFKHLLYSPPKNSESKFSFFPGIANAISQAAHSTGKEVHFSIVRFRELLELFKGQLLLTERGKLI
;
A
#
# COMPACT_ATOMS: atom_id res chain seq x y z
N MET A 1 -24.26 4.25 -7.80
CA MET A 1 -25.72 4.09 -7.57
C MET A 1 -25.90 3.05 -6.48
N LEU A 2 -25.95 3.48 -5.21
CA LEU A 2 -26.09 2.60 -4.05
C LEU A 2 -27.54 2.10 -3.98
N ILE A 3 -27.80 0.83 -4.27
CA ILE A 3 -29.11 0.20 -4.11
C ILE A 3 -29.11 -0.55 -2.78
N PHE A 4 -29.40 0.14 -1.68
CA PHE A 4 -29.82 -0.53 -0.45
C PHE A 4 -31.30 -0.88 -0.50
N LYS A 5 -31.63 -2.13 -0.16
CA LYS A 5 -32.98 -2.51 0.27
C LYS A 5 -33.14 -2.08 1.73
N VAL A 6 -34.37 -1.71 2.11
CA VAL A 6 -34.75 -1.15 3.42
C VAL A 6 -34.34 -2.01 4.65
N ALA A 7 -33.88 -3.26 4.45
CA ALA A 7 -33.42 -4.14 5.50
C ALA A 7 -31.97 -3.89 5.99
N ASP A 8 -31.16 -3.10 5.26
CA ASP A 8 -29.71 -2.97 5.51
C ASP A 8 -29.28 -1.63 6.18
N LEU A 9 -30.24 -0.77 6.55
CA LEU A 9 -30.01 0.60 7.06
C LEU A 9 -29.40 0.70 8.48
N GLY A 10 -29.05 -0.43 9.10
CA GLY A 10 -28.59 -0.52 10.49
C GLY A 10 -27.07 -0.70 10.67
N GLY A 11 -26.31 -0.84 9.57
CA GLY A 11 -24.86 -0.95 9.63
C GLY A 11 -24.20 0.30 10.23
N VAL A 12 -23.16 0.10 11.04
CA VAL A 12 -22.31 1.18 11.56
C VAL A 12 -20.87 0.82 11.23
N GLU A 13 -20.27 1.61 10.36
CA GLU A 13 -18.86 1.53 10.00
C GLU A 13 -18.01 1.92 11.22
N ARG A 14 -17.17 1.00 11.68
CA ARG A 14 -16.13 1.28 12.68
C ARG A 14 -14.88 1.77 11.97
N GLY A 15 -13.92 2.29 12.73
CA GLY A 15 -12.66 2.69 12.15
C GLY A 15 -11.83 3.51 13.12
N THR A 16 -10.52 3.46 12.90
CA THR A 16 -9.59 4.33 13.61
C THR A 16 -9.71 5.76 13.09
N VAL A 17 -9.66 6.72 14.01
CA VAL A 17 -9.67 8.16 13.71
C VAL A 17 -8.35 8.83 14.13
N LEU A 18 -7.30 8.01 14.27
CA LEU A 18 -5.97 8.49 14.64
C LEU A 18 -5.36 9.32 13.50
N LEU A 19 -4.62 10.34 13.87
CA LEU A 19 -4.01 11.30 12.96
C LEU A 19 -2.50 11.10 12.89
N GLY A 20 -1.91 11.47 11.75
CA GLY A 20 -0.47 11.76 11.65
C GLY A 20 0.46 10.57 11.42
N GLY A 21 -0.04 9.38 11.09
CA GLY A 21 0.76 8.24 10.66
C GLY A 21 0.23 6.88 11.11
N VAL A 22 0.99 5.84 10.78
CA VAL A 22 0.77 4.43 11.13
C VAL A 22 1.51 4.06 12.43
N GLY A 23 1.36 2.83 12.92
CA GLY A 23 2.08 2.29 14.07
C GLY A 23 1.55 2.72 15.44
N ASP A 24 2.13 2.14 16.49
CA ASP A 24 1.78 2.45 17.89
C ASP A 24 1.94 3.96 18.14
N LEU A 25 0.98 4.51 18.87
CA LEU A 25 0.96 5.90 19.30
C LEU A 25 2.09 6.21 20.27
N LEU A 26 2.46 5.24 21.10
CA LEU A 26 3.40 5.44 22.19
C LEU A 26 4.84 5.23 21.79
N THR A 27 5.11 4.66 20.62
CA THR A 27 6.47 4.35 20.15
C THR A 27 6.74 4.78 18.72
N PRO A 28 6.65 6.09 18.44
CA PRO A 28 6.78 6.56 17.07
C PRO A 28 8.22 6.48 16.53
N GLY A 29 8.51 5.48 15.71
CA GLY A 29 9.81 5.28 15.08
C GLY A 29 10.64 4.13 15.69
N TRP A 30 10.12 3.39 16.66
CA TRP A 30 10.80 2.26 17.28
C TRP A 30 9.83 1.21 17.80
N ALA A 31 10.24 -0.06 17.81
CA ALA A 31 9.39 -1.15 18.27
C ALA A 31 9.47 -1.40 19.79
N THR A 32 8.39 -1.94 20.36
CA THR A 32 8.34 -2.43 21.75
C THR A 32 8.20 -3.94 21.89
N ALA A 33 8.65 -4.68 20.87
CA ALA A 33 8.47 -6.12 20.72
C ALA A 33 9.13 -7.03 21.80
N SER A 34 9.73 -6.48 22.85
CA SER A 34 10.30 -7.26 23.96
C SER A 34 9.25 -7.57 25.04
N ASP A 35 9.20 -8.83 25.50
CA ASP A 35 8.42 -9.21 26.68
C ASP A 35 8.90 -8.49 27.97
N GLU A 36 10.11 -7.93 27.93
CA GLU A 36 10.70 -7.12 29.02
C GLU A 36 10.19 -5.66 29.03
N GLY A 37 9.40 -5.26 28.04
CA GLY A 37 8.97 -3.88 27.82
C GLY A 37 10.02 -3.04 27.08
N GLY A 38 9.53 -2.04 26.35
CA GLY A 38 10.34 -1.04 25.67
C GLY A 38 10.00 0.37 26.16
N GLU A 39 10.85 1.34 25.80
CA GLU A 39 10.57 2.77 26.05
C GLU A 39 9.27 3.16 25.35
N ARG A 40 8.41 3.88 26.08
CA ARG A 40 7.12 4.38 25.58
C ARG A 40 6.96 5.82 26.00
N LEU A 41 6.46 6.63 25.09
CA LEU A 41 6.02 7.98 25.40
C LEU A 41 4.81 7.94 26.33
N SER A 42 4.67 8.97 27.15
CA SER A 42 3.45 9.18 27.94
C SER A 42 2.30 9.65 27.04
N THR A 43 1.07 9.26 27.37
CA THR A 43 -0.14 9.77 26.71
C THR A 43 -0.32 11.29 26.82
N GLU A 44 0.43 11.94 27.72
CA GLU A 44 0.40 13.38 27.93
C GLU A 44 1.38 14.15 27.02
N GLU A 45 2.31 13.46 26.36
CA GLU A 45 3.29 14.09 25.50
C GLU A 45 2.65 14.73 24.27
N ALA A 46 3.20 15.86 23.83
CA ALA A 46 2.65 16.64 22.72
C ALA A 46 2.56 15.80 21.42
N ASP A 47 3.55 14.93 21.20
CA ASP A 47 3.67 14.07 20.03
C ASP A 47 2.62 12.96 19.99
N VAL A 48 2.19 12.48 21.16
CA VAL A 48 1.10 11.50 21.30
C VAL A 48 -0.25 12.21 21.23
N ARG A 49 -0.43 13.31 21.98
CA ARG A 49 -1.70 14.06 22.05
C ARG A 49 -2.14 14.62 20.70
N ARG A 50 -1.21 15.00 19.83
CA ARG A 50 -1.54 15.51 18.48
C ARG A 50 -2.13 14.46 17.55
N ARG A 51 -1.94 13.16 17.85
CA ARG A 51 -2.50 12.05 17.06
C ARG A 51 -3.97 11.78 17.36
N PHE A 52 -4.47 12.26 18.50
CA PHE A 52 -5.89 12.10 18.85
C PHE A 52 -6.73 13.26 18.30
N PRO A 53 -7.95 12.99 17.81
CA PRO A 53 -8.93 14.03 17.55
C PRO A 53 -9.18 14.89 18.79
N LYS A 54 -9.27 16.21 18.61
CA LYS A 54 -9.54 17.17 19.70
C LYS A 54 -11.01 17.28 20.06
N ILE A 55 -11.88 16.70 19.23
CA ILE A 55 -13.32 16.63 19.44
C ILE A 55 -13.74 15.16 19.38
N PRO A 56 -14.67 14.71 20.24
CA PRO A 56 -15.23 13.39 20.13
C PRO A 56 -15.92 13.17 18.78
N SER A 57 -15.80 11.95 18.25
CA SER A 57 -16.51 11.49 17.06
C SER A 57 -17.16 10.14 17.35
N MET A 58 -18.30 9.87 16.70
CA MET A 58 -18.99 8.58 16.80
C MET A 58 -19.69 8.30 15.47
N PRO A 59 -19.42 7.13 14.85
CA PRO A 59 -20.19 6.72 13.69
C PRO A 59 -21.61 6.35 14.11
N VAL A 60 -22.58 6.61 13.24
CA VAL A 60 -23.98 6.27 13.45
C VAL A 60 -24.53 5.56 12.23
N ALA A 61 -25.55 4.74 12.42
CA ALA A 61 -26.21 4.05 11.31
C ALA A 61 -26.90 5.06 10.38
N GLU A 62 -27.05 4.71 9.10
CA GLU A 62 -27.70 5.56 8.09
C GLU A 62 -29.10 6.00 8.54
N VAL A 63 -29.89 5.10 9.12
CA VAL A 63 -31.24 5.44 9.64
C VAL A 63 -31.21 6.53 10.73
N VAL A 64 -30.19 6.52 11.60
CA VAL A 64 -30.02 7.53 12.65
C VAL A 64 -29.55 8.85 12.03
N ALA A 65 -28.62 8.79 11.07
CA ALA A 65 -28.16 9.96 10.34
C ALA A 65 -29.32 10.65 9.60
N LEU A 66 -30.15 9.89 8.88
CA LEU A 66 -31.31 10.41 8.14
C LEU A 66 -32.34 11.05 9.08
N GLU A 67 -32.61 10.45 10.24
CA GLU A 67 -33.49 11.06 11.24
C GLU A 67 -32.95 12.43 11.68
N ILE A 68 -31.66 12.53 12.02
CA ILE A 68 -31.03 13.80 12.40
C ILE A 68 -31.10 14.80 11.25
N LEU A 69 -30.65 14.42 10.06
CA LEU A 69 -30.57 15.27 8.86
C LEU A 69 -31.95 15.78 8.42
N SER A 70 -33.01 14.97 8.54
CA SER A 70 -34.38 15.36 8.19
C SER A 70 -34.95 16.49 9.07
N THR A 71 -34.34 16.73 10.24
CA THR A 71 -34.76 17.78 11.16
C THR A 71 -33.95 19.07 11.04
N LEU A 72 -32.94 19.09 10.15
CA LEU A 72 -32.16 20.29 9.86
C LEU A 72 -33.02 21.31 9.12
N GLY A 73 -33.10 22.52 9.68
CA GLY A 73 -33.69 23.68 9.04
C GLY A 73 -32.61 24.59 8.45
N GLY A 74 -32.83 25.90 8.48
CA GLY A 74 -31.85 26.87 8.02
C GLY A 74 -31.76 26.97 6.50
N PRO A 75 -30.62 27.45 5.95
CA PRO A 75 -30.44 27.62 4.51
C PRO A 75 -30.65 26.33 3.73
N THR A 76 -31.14 26.46 2.50
CA THR A 76 -31.34 25.34 1.59
C THR A 76 -30.03 24.59 1.37
N MET A 77 -30.08 23.26 1.50
CA MET A 77 -28.95 22.40 1.18
C MET A 77 -28.52 22.58 -0.29
N PRO A 78 -27.21 22.71 -0.57
CA PRO A 78 -26.69 22.77 -1.93
C PRO A 78 -27.14 21.56 -2.75
N LEU A 79 -27.34 21.74 -4.05
CA LEU A 79 -27.90 20.68 -4.91
C LEU A 79 -26.95 19.48 -4.97
N GLU A 80 -25.65 19.76 -5.02
CA GLU A 80 -24.57 18.78 -5.01
C GLU A 80 -24.57 17.87 -3.77
N TRP A 81 -25.19 18.25 -2.66
CA TRP A 81 -25.30 17.41 -1.45
C TRP A 81 -26.61 16.62 -1.40
N LYS A 82 -27.64 17.05 -2.14
CA LYS A 82 -28.97 16.43 -2.13
C LYS A 82 -29.02 15.13 -2.91
N ASP A 83 -28.29 15.05 -4.02
CA ASP A 83 -28.35 13.90 -4.94
C ASP A 83 -27.87 12.60 -4.27
N ASP A 84 -26.98 12.70 -3.27
CA ASP A 84 -26.42 11.54 -2.56
C ASP A 84 -27.22 11.10 -1.33
N LEU A 85 -27.97 12.00 -0.67
CA LEU A 85 -28.51 11.75 0.67
C LEU A 85 -29.95 11.20 0.71
N ARG A 86 -30.64 11.02 -0.43
CA ARG A 86 -32.06 10.58 -0.48
C ARG A 86 -33.00 11.35 0.47
N LEU A 87 -32.65 12.59 0.84
CA LEU A 87 -33.40 13.39 1.79
C LEU A 87 -34.64 14.01 1.15
N ALA A 88 -35.65 14.32 1.96
CA ALA A 88 -36.79 15.12 1.51
C ALA A 88 -36.33 16.51 1.03
N ALA A 89 -36.96 17.02 -0.03
CA ALA A 89 -36.54 18.23 -0.76
C ALA A 89 -36.40 19.51 0.10
N GLU A 90 -37.01 19.52 1.29
CA GLU A 90 -37.11 20.65 2.22
C GLU A 90 -36.06 20.67 3.33
N SER A 91 -35.13 19.71 3.40
CA SER A 91 -34.08 19.68 4.43
C SER A 91 -33.03 20.79 4.19
N GLY A 92 -32.69 21.52 5.25
CA GLY A 92 -31.65 22.57 5.21
C GLY A 92 -30.30 22.11 5.78
N VAL A 93 -29.36 23.04 5.93
CA VAL A 93 -28.00 22.77 6.47
C VAL A 93 -27.86 23.03 7.97
N GLY A 94 -28.96 23.36 8.65
CA GLY A 94 -29.03 23.70 10.06
C GLY A 94 -28.98 25.23 10.34
N PRO A 95 -29.27 25.66 11.58
CA PRO A 95 -29.70 24.84 12.72
C PRO A 95 -31.12 24.26 12.54
N GLY A 96 -31.35 23.10 13.15
CA GLY A 96 -32.64 22.40 13.15
C GLY A 96 -33.35 22.46 14.50
N ARG A 97 -34.51 21.81 14.60
CA ARG A 97 -35.29 21.72 15.85
C ARG A 97 -34.81 20.64 16.81
N THR A 98 -33.93 19.75 16.36
CA THR A 98 -33.46 18.60 17.12
C THR A 98 -32.22 18.95 17.92
N LEU A 99 -32.26 18.65 19.22
CA LEU A 99 -31.09 18.65 20.09
C LEU A 99 -30.56 17.23 20.20
N VAL A 100 -29.32 16.99 19.79
CA VAL A 100 -28.66 15.70 19.94
C VAL A 100 -27.94 15.67 21.28
N SER A 101 -28.35 14.75 22.17
CA SER A 101 -27.59 14.45 23.38
C SER A 101 -26.52 13.41 23.05
N PHE A 102 -25.26 13.83 23.15
CA PHE A 102 -24.11 13.00 22.82
C PHE A 102 -23.35 12.65 24.11
N THR A 103 -23.35 11.36 24.47
CA THR A 103 -22.57 10.83 25.59
C THR A 103 -21.49 9.93 25.05
N TYR A 104 -20.24 10.25 25.37
CA TYR A 104 -19.06 9.52 24.94
C TYR A 104 -18.25 9.12 26.16
N GLN A 105 -17.91 7.84 26.23
CA GLN A 105 -17.03 7.29 27.25
C GLN A 105 -15.86 6.61 26.54
N GLU A 106 -14.67 7.16 26.74
CA GLU A 106 -13.45 6.61 26.18
C GLU A 106 -12.90 5.50 27.08
N ASP A 107 -12.36 4.45 26.45
CA ASP A 107 -11.67 3.36 27.13
C ASP A 107 -10.32 3.09 26.45
N ARG A 108 -9.27 3.76 26.94
CA ARG A 108 -7.90 3.58 26.42
C ARG A 108 -7.22 2.43 27.14
N LYS A 109 -6.73 1.45 26.37
CA LYS A 109 -6.04 0.28 26.91
C LYS A 109 -4.75 0.02 26.17
N LEU A 110 -3.73 -0.34 26.94
CA LEU A 110 -2.56 -1.03 26.41
C LEU A 110 -2.92 -2.51 26.29
N ALA A 111 -2.75 -3.08 25.10
CA ALA A 111 -3.04 -4.48 24.81
C ALA A 111 -1.82 -5.18 24.20
N LYS A 112 -1.68 -6.48 24.46
CA LYS A 112 -0.65 -7.31 23.79
C LYS A 112 -1.20 -7.79 22.46
N ILE A 113 -0.48 -7.50 21.38
CA ILE A 113 -0.76 -7.98 20.03
C ILE A 113 0.16 -9.15 19.67
N LYS A 114 -0.19 -9.93 18.65
CA LYS A 114 0.56 -11.11 18.21
C LYS A 114 0.60 -11.25 16.69
N ASN A 115 1.74 -10.91 16.09
CA ASN A 115 2.04 -11.29 14.73
C ASN A 115 2.44 -12.78 14.67
N ILE A 116 2.05 -13.47 13.60
CA ILE A 116 2.42 -14.87 13.34
C ILE A 116 3.27 -14.91 12.07
N PHE A 117 4.35 -15.69 12.11
CA PHE A 117 5.29 -15.82 11.00
C PHE A 117 5.51 -17.29 10.64
N ASP A 118 5.58 -17.58 9.34
CA ASP A 118 6.15 -18.81 8.81
C ASP A 118 7.31 -18.48 7.86
N VAL A 119 8.38 -19.27 7.89
CA VAL A 119 9.62 -18.98 7.17
C VAL A 119 10.06 -20.19 6.38
N ILE A 120 10.10 -20.04 5.06
CA ILE A 120 10.65 -21.02 4.13
C ILE A 120 12.05 -20.57 3.74
N LEU A 121 13.08 -21.22 4.31
CA LEU A 121 14.47 -20.86 4.07
C LEU A 121 14.89 -21.05 2.62
N GLY A 122 15.52 -20.02 2.05
CA GLY A 122 16.14 -20.05 0.73
C GLY A 122 17.37 -20.97 0.71
N ARG A 123 17.64 -21.58 -0.45
CA ARG A 123 18.77 -22.51 -0.64
C ARG A 123 20.09 -21.85 -1.04
N GLU A 124 20.03 -20.65 -1.61
CA GLU A 124 21.20 -19.95 -2.18
C GLU A 124 21.34 -18.54 -1.61
N GLU A 125 20.24 -17.77 -1.63
CA GLU A 125 20.15 -16.40 -1.14
C GLU A 125 19.27 -16.36 0.12
N ALA A 126 19.63 -17.16 1.12
CA ALA A 126 18.83 -17.36 2.34
C ALA A 126 18.61 -16.06 3.16
N ASP A 127 19.44 -15.05 2.94
CA ASP A 127 19.33 -13.74 3.55
C ASP A 127 18.67 -12.70 2.63
N ARG A 128 17.96 -13.12 1.57
CA ARG A 128 17.07 -12.27 0.77
C ARG A 128 15.63 -12.69 1.04
N TYR A 129 14.75 -11.72 1.23
CA TYR A 129 13.41 -11.98 1.76
C TYR A 129 12.30 -11.52 0.82
N VAL A 130 11.46 -12.46 0.39
CA VAL A 130 10.17 -12.19 -0.25
C VAL A 130 9.11 -12.36 0.82
N ILE A 131 8.34 -11.29 1.08
CA ILE A 131 7.43 -11.25 2.22
C ILE A 131 6.01 -11.21 1.70
N LEU A 132 5.15 -12.10 2.19
CA LEU A 132 3.71 -12.12 1.90
C LEU A 132 2.98 -11.80 3.20
N GLY A 133 2.06 -10.84 3.20
CA GLY A 133 1.37 -10.40 4.41
C GLY A 133 -0.11 -10.11 4.24
N ASN A 134 -0.84 -10.31 5.33
CA ASN A 134 -2.25 -10.00 5.53
C ASN A 134 -2.49 -9.80 7.03
N HIS A 135 -3.28 -8.81 7.44
CA HIS A 135 -3.71 -8.72 8.84
C HIS A 135 -4.82 -9.72 9.15
N ARG A 136 -5.04 -9.96 10.45
CA ARG A 136 -5.95 -11.00 10.95
C ARG A 136 -7.00 -10.47 11.90
N ASP A 137 -6.71 -9.35 12.58
CA ASP A 137 -7.70 -8.68 13.40
C ASP A 137 -8.76 -8.03 12.53
N ALA A 138 -9.99 -8.01 13.02
CA ALA A 138 -11.14 -7.39 12.36
C ALA A 138 -11.97 -6.63 13.40
N TRP A 139 -12.67 -5.57 12.97
CA TRP A 139 -13.62 -4.89 13.86
C TRP A 139 -14.76 -5.77 14.38
N THR A 140 -15.23 -6.74 13.59
CA THR A 140 -16.33 -7.65 13.97
C THR A 140 -16.03 -9.11 13.59
N PHE A 141 -16.67 -9.66 12.55
CA PHE A 141 -16.35 -10.99 12.03
C PHE A 141 -15.34 -10.91 10.88
N GLY A 142 -15.47 -9.90 10.02
CA GLY A 142 -14.44 -9.57 9.04
C GLY A 142 -14.26 -10.62 7.95
N ALA A 143 -15.34 -11.07 7.33
CA ALA A 143 -15.25 -12.12 6.31
C ALA A 143 -14.60 -11.62 5.02
N VAL A 144 -14.84 -10.36 4.64
CA VAL A 144 -14.08 -9.62 3.64
C VAL A 144 -12.80 -9.12 4.29
N ASP A 145 -12.93 -8.22 5.27
CA ASP A 145 -11.83 -7.52 5.92
C ASP A 145 -11.53 -8.12 7.30
N PRO A 146 -10.44 -8.90 7.47
CA PRO A 146 -9.46 -9.32 6.45
C PRO A 146 -9.50 -10.82 6.14
N ASN A 147 -10.48 -11.57 6.67
CA ASN A 147 -10.39 -13.03 6.65
C ASN A 147 -10.48 -13.62 5.24
N SER A 148 -10.92 -12.87 4.23
CA SER A 148 -10.78 -13.27 2.82
C SER A 148 -9.31 -13.36 2.40
N GLY A 149 -8.49 -12.38 2.78
CA GLY A 149 -7.03 -12.42 2.64
C GLY A 149 -6.39 -13.48 3.52
N THR A 150 -6.85 -13.63 4.78
CA THR A 150 -6.29 -14.66 5.67
C THR A 150 -6.51 -16.06 5.11
N ALA A 151 -7.71 -16.35 4.59
CA ALA A 151 -8.02 -17.62 3.94
C ALA A 151 -7.15 -17.86 2.70
N THR A 152 -6.93 -16.81 1.90
CA THR A 152 -6.07 -16.84 0.71
C THR A 152 -4.60 -17.09 1.09
N LEU A 153 -4.08 -16.41 2.11
CA LEU A 153 -2.72 -16.56 2.62
C LEU A 153 -2.46 -17.99 3.10
N LEU A 154 -3.43 -18.57 3.82
CA LEU A 154 -3.37 -19.96 4.26
C LEU A 154 -3.37 -20.95 3.07
N ASP A 155 -4.11 -20.68 1.99
CA ASP A 155 -4.06 -21.52 0.78
C ASP A 155 -2.71 -21.40 0.06
N VAL A 156 -2.14 -20.20 -0.05
CA VAL A 156 -0.78 -19.98 -0.59
C VAL A 156 0.25 -20.77 0.23
N ALA A 157 0.22 -20.63 1.56
CA ALA A 157 1.09 -21.38 2.47
C ALA A 157 0.96 -22.90 2.29
N ARG A 158 -0.28 -23.41 2.16
CA ARG A 158 -0.57 -24.83 1.91
C ARG A 158 -0.01 -25.31 0.56
N ARG A 159 -0.11 -24.49 -0.50
CA ARG A 159 0.44 -24.78 -1.84
C ARG A 159 1.96 -24.80 -1.81
N TYR A 160 2.61 -23.81 -1.19
CA TYR A 160 4.06 -23.81 -0.98
C TYR A 160 4.51 -25.02 -0.17
N GLY A 161 3.80 -25.37 0.90
CA GLY A 161 4.04 -26.59 1.66
C GLY A 161 3.97 -27.87 0.82
N SER A 162 3.11 -27.90 -0.20
CA SER A 162 3.04 -29.01 -1.16
C SER A 162 4.25 -29.06 -2.09
N LEU A 163 4.72 -27.90 -2.59
CA LEU A 163 5.97 -27.82 -3.36
C LEU A 163 7.17 -28.28 -2.52
N LEU A 164 7.25 -27.85 -1.26
CA LEU A 164 8.32 -28.24 -0.34
C LEU A 164 8.38 -29.76 -0.10
N ARG A 165 7.22 -30.43 -0.04
CA ARG A 165 7.14 -31.90 0.06
C ARG A 165 7.54 -32.62 -1.22
N SER A 166 7.39 -31.97 -2.37
CA SER A 166 7.85 -32.46 -3.68
C SER A 166 9.34 -32.22 -3.93
N GLY A 167 10.08 -31.68 -2.95
CA GLY A 167 11.52 -31.45 -3.03
C GLY A 167 11.93 -30.06 -3.51
N TRP A 168 10.97 -29.18 -3.83
CA TRP A 168 11.28 -27.79 -4.14
C TRP A 168 11.81 -27.05 -2.90
N ARG A 169 12.73 -26.11 -3.12
CA ARG A 169 13.23 -25.15 -2.12
C ARG A 169 13.50 -23.84 -2.83
N PRO A 170 13.03 -22.69 -2.32
CA PRO A 170 13.18 -21.44 -3.04
C PRO A 170 14.64 -20.98 -3.08
N ARG A 171 15.02 -20.16 -4.06
CA ARG A 171 16.37 -19.55 -4.10
C ARG A 171 16.56 -18.59 -2.92
N ARG A 172 15.56 -17.73 -2.68
CA ARG A 172 15.47 -16.74 -1.61
C ARG A 172 14.54 -17.19 -0.49
N THR A 173 14.66 -16.61 0.69
CA THR A 173 13.76 -16.91 1.80
C THR A 173 12.38 -16.29 1.57
N ILE A 174 11.32 -17.06 1.81
CA ILE A 174 9.94 -16.57 1.83
C ILE A 174 9.51 -16.43 3.29
N ILE A 175 8.96 -15.27 3.64
CA ILE A 175 8.37 -15.00 4.95
C ILE A 175 6.87 -14.77 4.76
N ILE A 176 6.04 -15.56 5.44
CA ILE A 176 4.59 -15.41 5.45
C ILE A 176 4.21 -14.77 6.78
N CYS A 177 3.50 -13.66 6.72
CA CYS A 177 3.15 -12.83 7.88
C CYS A 177 1.64 -12.73 8.05
N SER A 178 1.16 -12.99 9.26
CA SER A 178 -0.21 -12.70 9.67
C SER A 178 -0.17 -11.61 10.75
N TRP A 179 -0.48 -10.39 10.34
CA TRP A 179 -0.39 -9.18 11.17
C TRP A 179 -1.58 -9.07 12.14
N ASP A 180 -1.39 -8.30 13.19
CA ASP A 180 -2.37 -8.06 14.25
C ASP A 180 -2.43 -6.57 14.55
N ALA A 181 -3.59 -6.09 15.01
CA ALA A 181 -3.85 -4.67 15.26
C ALA A 181 -3.63 -3.75 14.05
N GLU A 182 -3.97 -4.23 12.84
CA GLU A 182 -4.01 -3.38 11.65
C GLU A 182 -5.13 -2.33 11.77
N GLU A 183 -6.30 -2.75 12.24
CA GLU A 183 -7.50 -1.91 12.32
C GLU A 183 -7.33 -0.70 13.27
N PHE A 184 -6.30 -0.78 14.12
CA PHE A 184 -5.90 0.24 15.08
C PHE A 184 -4.76 1.13 14.57
N GLY A 185 -4.42 1.04 13.28
CA GLY A 185 -3.43 1.86 12.59
C GLY A 185 -2.18 1.11 12.14
N MET A 186 -2.32 -0.09 11.56
CA MET A 186 -1.22 -0.93 11.07
C MET A 186 -0.17 -1.20 12.16
N ILE A 187 -0.59 -1.39 13.42
CA ILE A 187 0.34 -1.43 14.56
C ILE A 187 1.27 -2.63 14.44
N GLY A 188 0.74 -3.83 14.18
CA GLY A 188 1.55 -5.05 14.13
C GLY A 188 2.60 -5.05 13.04
N SER A 189 2.24 -4.71 11.81
CA SER A 189 3.20 -4.64 10.70
C SER A 189 4.20 -3.51 10.89
N THR A 190 3.77 -2.33 11.35
CA THR A 190 4.66 -1.18 11.58
C THR A 190 5.70 -1.47 12.66
N GLU A 191 5.29 -1.95 13.83
CA GLU A 191 6.21 -2.30 14.92
C GLU A 191 7.23 -3.37 14.46
N TRP A 192 6.78 -4.34 13.66
CA TRP A 192 7.68 -5.34 13.12
C TRP A 192 8.67 -4.75 12.12
N VAL A 193 8.24 -3.83 11.24
CA VAL A 193 9.13 -3.12 10.32
C VAL A 193 10.15 -2.29 11.09
N GLU A 194 9.76 -1.55 12.13
CA GLU A 194 10.65 -0.74 12.94
C GLU A 194 11.70 -1.57 13.67
N GLN A 195 11.29 -2.70 14.25
CA GLN A 195 12.19 -3.64 14.91
C GLN A 195 13.26 -4.16 13.94
N ASN A 196 12.89 -4.33 12.68
CA ASN A 196 13.66 -5.04 11.67
C ASN A 196 14.23 -4.13 10.56
N LEU A 197 14.12 -2.82 10.74
CA LEU A 197 14.36 -1.82 9.70
C LEU A 197 15.75 -1.98 9.06
N GLY A 198 16.78 -2.22 9.88
CA GLY A 198 18.15 -2.36 9.42
C GLY A 198 18.33 -3.45 8.36
N TRP A 199 17.76 -4.64 8.56
CA TRP A 199 17.89 -5.72 7.59
C TRP A 199 16.81 -5.68 6.51
N LEU A 200 15.60 -5.17 6.79
CA LEU A 200 14.57 -4.99 5.77
C LEU A 200 15.02 -4.02 4.68
N THR A 201 15.61 -2.90 5.06
CA THR A 201 16.16 -1.92 4.11
C THR A 201 17.31 -2.52 3.30
N ALA A 202 18.12 -3.41 3.88
CA ALA A 202 19.27 -3.99 3.20
C ALA A 202 18.95 -5.24 2.34
N LYS A 203 17.89 -5.99 2.68
CA LYS A 203 17.74 -7.39 2.21
C LYS A 203 16.34 -7.78 1.74
N ALA A 204 15.30 -7.03 2.08
CA ALA A 204 13.94 -7.36 1.63
C ALA A 204 13.80 -7.08 0.13
N VAL A 205 13.42 -8.11 -0.61
CA VAL A 205 13.20 -8.05 -2.06
C VAL A 205 11.92 -7.28 -2.34
N ALA A 206 10.79 -7.74 -1.79
CA ALA A 206 9.48 -7.13 -1.96
C ALA A 206 8.52 -7.57 -0.84
N TYR A 207 7.46 -6.78 -0.64
CA TYR A 207 6.33 -7.11 0.22
C TYR A 207 5.05 -7.24 -0.63
N LEU A 208 4.37 -8.38 -0.53
CA LEU A 208 3.17 -8.68 -1.30
C LEU A 208 1.97 -8.71 -0.34
N ASN A 209 1.16 -7.65 -0.37
CA ASN A 209 -0.03 -7.50 0.44
C ASN A 209 -1.26 -8.08 -0.26
N VAL A 210 -2.07 -8.83 0.49
CA VAL A 210 -3.48 -9.09 0.17
C VAL A 210 -4.24 -8.94 1.47
N ASP A 211 -4.89 -7.81 1.63
CA ASP A 211 -5.73 -7.48 2.78
C ASP A 211 -7.10 -8.15 2.63
N CYS A 212 -7.98 -7.51 1.88
CA CYS A 212 -9.25 -8.06 1.44
C CYS A 212 -9.03 -8.79 0.12
N ALA A 213 -8.96 -10.12 0.11
CA ALA A 213 -8.79 -10.86 -1.14
C ALA A 213 -9.96 -10.68 -2.10
N VAL A 214 -11.20 -10.71 -1.58
CA VAL A 214 -12.41 -10.59 -2.39
C VAL A 214 -13.48 -9.79 -1.66
N GLN A 215 -13.95 -8.76 -2.32
CA GLN A 215 -15.02 -7.86 -1.89
C GLN A 215 -16.05 -7.61 -3.01
N GLY A 216 -15.93 -8.31 -4.14
CA GLY A 216 -16.83 -8.23 -5.30
C GLY A 216 -16.14 -8.65 -6.60
N ASP A 217 -16.69 -8.22 -7.73
CA ASP A 217 -16.19 -8.59 -9.07
C ASP A 217 -15.11 -7.64 -9.60
N GLY A 218 -14.20 -8.18 -10.43
CA GLY A 218 -13.17 -7.43 -11.12
C GLY A 218 -11.87 -7.28 -10.31
N PHE A 219 -10.74 -7.49 -10.98
CA PHE A 219 -9.42 -7.45 -10.34
C PHE A 219 -8.89 -6.01 -10.22
N PHE A 220 -8.28 -5.70 -9.08
CA PHE A 220 -7.61 -4.44 -8.78
C PHE A 220 -6.22 -4.71 -8.22
N ALA A 221 -5.29 -3.81 -8.51
CA ALA A 221 -3.94 -3.88 -7.98
C ALA A 221 -3.32 -2.49 -7.83
N GLY A 222 -2.58 -2.32 -6.74
CA GLY A 222 -1.59 -1.29 -6.54
C GLY A 222 -0.19 -1.88 -6.47
N ALA A 223 0.81 -1.17 -6.99
CA ALA A 223 2.19 -1.63 -6.94
C ALA A 223 3.22 -0.48 -7.03
N SER A 224 4.41 -0.73 -6.47
CA SER A 224 5.62 0.00 -6.87
C SER A 224 5.93 -0.30 -8.36
N PRO A 225 6.26 0.71 -9.19
CA PRO A 225 6.32 0.55 -10.66
C PRO A 225 7.21 -0.58 -11.18
N GLN A 226 8.29 -0.91 -10.48
CA GLN A 226 9.19 -1.99 -10.88
C GLN A 226 8.56 -3.38 -10.82
N LEU A 227 7.39 -3.53 -10.20
CA LEU A 227 6.63 -4.78 -10.11
C LEU A 227 5.52 -4.88 -11.17
N ASP A 228 5.25 -3.82 -11.93
CA ASP A 228 4.13 -3.75 -12.88
C ASP A 228 4.20 -4.87 -13.93
N ASP A 229 5.36 -5.01 -14.59
CA ASP A 229 5.50 -5.99 -15.67
C ASP A 229 5.44 -7.42 -15.14
N LEU A 230 6.00 -7.68 -13.96
CA LEU A 230 5.87 -8.98 -13.30
C LEU A 230 4.41 -9.31 -12.99
N LEU A 231 3.66 -8.37 -12.43
CA LEU A 231 2.22 -8.54 -12.15
C LEU A 231 1.45 -8.86 -13.43
N VAL A 232 1.71 -8.12 -14.51
CA VAL A 232 1.11 -8.36 -15.83
C VAL A 232 1.45 -9.76 -16.35
N GLN A 233 2.72 -10.18 -16.27
CA GLN A 233 3.16 -11.51 -16.70
C GLN A 233 2.47 -12.62 -15.90
N VAL A 234 2.25 -12.43 -14.60
CA VAL A 234 1.52 -13.38 -13.74
C VAL A 234 0.05 -13.42 -14.12
N MET A 235 -0.62 -12.27 -14.24
CA MET A 235 -2.04 -12.21 -14.60
C MET A 235 -2.36 -12.83 -15.97
N LYS A 236 -1.40 -12.84 -16.91
CA LYS A 236 -1.53 -13.52 -18.21
C LYS A 236 -1.52 -15.04 -18.12
N GLN A 237 -1.02 -15.60 -17.02
CA GLN A 237 -0.92 -17.05 -16.79
C GLN A 237 -2.10 -17.62 -16.01
N ILE A 238 -2.87 -16.77 -15.33
CA ILE A 238 -3.99 -17.18 -14.49
C ILE A 238 -5.29 -17.05 -15.29
N GLN A 239 -6.10 -18.10 -15.25
CA GLN A 239 -7.40 -18.08 -15.88
C GLN A 239 -8.35 -17.17 -15.10
N ASP A 240 -9.09 -16.34 -15.82
CA ASP A 240 -10.12 -15.50 -15.25
C ASP A 240 -11.27 -16.36 -14.67
N PRO A 241 -11.71 -16.06 -13.43
CA PRO A 241 -12.78 -16.81 -12.78
C PRO A 241 -14.18 -16.53 -13.37
N ASP A 242 -14.40 -15.37 -13.98
CA ASP A 242 -15.66 -14.96 -14.60
C ASP A 242 -15.79 -15.49 -16.04
N ILE A 243 -14.68 -15.47 -16.79
CA ILE A 243 -14.66 -15.72 -18.24
C ILE A 243 -13.76 -16.91 -18.58
N LYS A 244 -14.41 -18.06 -18.81
CA LYS A 244 -13.71 -19.30 -19.16
C LYS A 244 -12.86 -19.15 -20.43
N GLY A 245 -11.58 -19.52 -20.32
CA GLY A 245 -10.63 -19.50 -21.43
C GLY A 245 -9.99 -18.13 -21.69
N THR A 246 -10.26 -17.15 -20.82
CA THR A 246 -9.63 -15.82 -20.84
C THR A 246 -8.67 -15.70 -19.66
N ALA A 247 -7.57 -14.96 -19.84
CA ALA A 247 -6.65 -14.67 -18.73
C ALA A 247 -7.18 -13.50 -17.89
N VAL A 248 -6.86 -13.47 -16.59
CA VAL A 248 -7.22 -12.34 -15.70
C VAL A 248 -6.77 -11.01 -16.30
N TYR A 249 -5.57 -10.98 -16.89
CA TYR A 249 -5.05 -9.80 -17.58
C TYR A 249 -5.97 -9.26 -18.69
N ASP A 250 -6.52 -10.14 -19.52
CA ASP A 250 -7.32 -9.72 -20.69
C ASP A 250 -8.65 -9.10 -20.24
N THR A 251 -9.31 -9.71 -19.25
CA THR A 251 -10.53 -9.16 -18.64
C THR A 251 -10.23 -7.84 -17.93
N TRP A 252 -9.12 -7.79 -17.18
CA TRP A 252 -8.71 -6.60 -16.45
C TRP A 252 -8.45 -5.42 -17.39
N VAL A 253 -7.73 -5.63 -18.50
CA VAL A 253 -7.51 -4.59 -19.52
C VAL A 253 -8.83 -4.11 -20.11
N ALA A 254 -9.75 -5.02 -20.43
CA ALA A 254 -11.04 -4.67 -21.01
C ALA A 254 -11.95 -3.88 -20.06
N LYS A 255 -11.92 -4.18 -18.75
CA LYS A 255 -12.75 -3.52 -17.73
C LYS A 255 -12.14 -2.22 -17.21
N SER A 256 -10.82 -2.16 -16.99
CA SER A 256 -10.16 -1.05 -16.29
C SER A 256 -9.35 -0.13 -17.21
N GLY A 257 -8.84 -0.61 -18.34
CA GLY A 257 -7.86 0.10 -19.17
C GLY A 257 -6.41 -0.36 -18.97
N GLY A 258 -6.17 -1.42 -18.18
CA GLY A 258 -4.90 -2.15 -18.11
C GLY A 258 -3.85 -1.50 -17.21
N VAL A 259 -2.57 -1.61 -17.58
CA VAL A 259 -1.40 -1.20 -16.78
C VAL A 259 -1.48 0.24 -16.26
N ASN A 260 -2.09 1.14 -17.03
CA ASN A 260 -2.30 2.54 -16.64
C ASN A 260 -3.24 2.72 -15.43
N LYS A 261 -3.83 1.63 -14.92
CA LYS A 261 -4.69 1.58 -13.73
C LYS A 261 -4.08 0.84 -12.55
N ILE A 262 -2.82 0.41 -12.63
CA ILE A 262 -2.11 -0.04 -11.42
C ILE A 262 -1.99 1.19 -10.52
N GLU A 263 -2.62 1.13 -9.35
CA GLU A 263 -2.55 2.23 -8.40
C GLU A 263 -1.15 2.34 -7.81
N ARG A 264 -0.70 3.57 -7.56
CA ARG A 264 0.55 3.79 -6.84
C ARG A 264 0.24 3.82 -5.36
N LEU A 265 0.99 3.03 -4.60
CA LEU A 265 0.86 2.80 -3.17
C LEU A 265 1.28 4.02 -2.33
N GLY A 266 0.77 5.20 -2.68
CA GLY A 266 0.98 6.44 -1.95
C GLY A 266 0.06 6.58 -0.73
N ARG A 267 -1.03 5.81 -0.64
CA ARG A 267 -1.91 5.78 0.53
C ARG A 267 -1.31 4.92 1.64
N ALA A 268 -1.75 5.18 2.87
CA ALA A 268 -1.37 4.41 4.05
C ALA A 268 -2.63 3.80 4.68
N ASP A 269 -3.15 2.78 4.01
CA ASP A 269 -4.46 2.18 4.20
C ASP A 269 -4.41 0.63 4.32
N SER A 270 -3.22 0.05 4.35
CA SER A 270 -3.00 -1.36 4.74
C SER A 270 -1.52 -1.58 5.12
N ASP A 271 -1.15 -2.80 5.50
CA ASP A 271 0.15 -3.16 6.08
C ASP A 271 1.37 -2.87 5.19
N PHE A 272 1.20 -2.72 3.87
CA PHE A 272 2.30 -2.32 2.96
C PHE A 272 2.91 -0.96 3.31
N SER A 273 2.17 -0.11 4.03
CA SER A 273 2.53 1.27 4.35
C SER A 273 3.92 1.38 5.00
N ALA A 274 4.19 0.59 6.03
CA ALA A 274 5.48 0.62 6.71
C ALA A 274 6.61 0.07 5.83
N PHE A 275 6.32 -0.99 5.06
CA PHE A 275 7.27 -1.60 4.12
C PHE A 275 7.76 -0.60 3.09
N LEU A 276 6.83 0.06 2.39
CA LEU A 276 7.19 1.00 1.32
C LEU A 276 7.63 2.35 1.88
N HIS A 277 6.85 2.97 2.77
CA HIS A 277 7.05 4.38 3.11
C HIS A 277 8.15 4.61 4.14
N ILE A 278 8.46 3.60 4.97
CA ILE A 278 9.49 3.68 6.02
C ILE A 278 10.73 2.89 5.61
N ALA A 279 10.55 1.64 5.17
CA ALA A 279 11.67 0.74 4.85
C ALA A 279 12.10 0.76 3.38
N GLY A 280 11.31 1.38 2.49
CA GLY A 280 11.56 1.48 1.04
C GLY A 280 11.43 0.17 0.28
N VAL A 281 10.78 -0.85 0.86
CA VAL A 281 10.58 -2.16 0.24
C VAL A 281 9.50 -2.04 -0.84
N PRO A 282 9.81 -2.38 -2.11
CA PRO A 282 8.80 -2.33 -3.16
C PRO A 282 7.66 -3.28 -2.83
N SER A 283 6.44 -2.82 -3.04
CA SER A 283 5.27 -3.50 -2.52
C SER A 283 4.17 -3.66 -3.58
N THR A 284 3.30 -4.64 -3.38
CA THR A 284 2.02 -4.76 -4.08
C THR A 284 0.88 -4.80 -3.08
N ASP A 285 -0.31 -4.39 -3.52
CA ASP A 285 -1.59 -4.65 -2.88
C ASP A 285 -2.59 -5.08 -3.96
N MET A 286 -3.36 -6.13 -3.74
CA MET A 286 -4.24 -6.68 -4.78
C MET A 286 -5.49 -7.33 -4.20
N PHE A 287 -6.60 -7.21 -4.93
CA PHE A 287 -7.92 -7.69 -4.50
C PHE A 287 -8.90 -7.82 -5.67
N TYR A 288 -10.02 -8.51 -5.43
CA TYR A 288 -11.19 -8.52 -6.31
C TYR A 288 -12.33 -7.68 -5.73
N GLY A 289 -12.95 -6.81 -6.54
CA GLY A 289 -14.11 -6.01 -6.17
C GLY A 289 -13.80 -4.55 -5.82
N ASP A 290 -14.64 -3.62 -6.28
CA ASP A 290 -14.45 -2.16 -6.11
C ASP A 290 -15.04 -1.63 -4.79
N VAL A 291 -16.29 -2.02 -4.48
CA VAL A 291 -17.03 -1.46 -3.33
C VAL A 291 -17.73 -2.56 -2.55
N PHE A 292 -17.46 -2.63 -1.26
CA PHE A 292 -18.19 -3.45 -0.30
C PHE A 292 -18.94 -2.58 0.71
N THR A 293 -20.27 -2.70 0.71
CA THR A 293 -21.14 -1.85 1.55
C THR A 293 -21.23 -2.28 3.00
N GLY A 294 -20.71 -3.46 3.35
CA GLY A 294 -20.69 -3.97 4.72
C GLY A 294 -19.40 -3.65 5.49
N TYR A 295 -18.49 -2.89 4.90
CA TYR A 295 -17.16 -2.56 5.42
C TYR A 295 -17.20 -2.12 6.89
N HIS A 296 -16.37 -2.74 7.73
CA HIS A 296 -16.27 -2.49 9.18
C HIS A 296 -17.59 -2.57 9.98
N THR A 297 -18.64 -3.15 9.40
CA THR A 297 -19.92 -3.38 10.07
C THR A 297 -20.06 -4.85 10.47
N ALA A 298 -21.07 -5.16 11.29
CA ALA A 298 -21.42 -6.55 11.60
C ALA A 298 -22.03 -7.33 10.41
N LEU A 299 -22.31 -6.63 9.29
CA LEU A 299 -22.75 -7.26 8.04
C LEU A 299 -21.59 -7.91 7.29
N ASP A 300 -20.34 -7.54 7.60
CA ASP A 300 -19.18 -8.28 7.15
C ASP A 300 -19.07 -9.61 7.89
N ASN A 301 -19.67 -10.64 7.30
CA ASN A 301 -19.74 -11.98 7.86
C ASN A 301 -19.74 -13.04 6.75
N TYR A 302 -19.46 -14.29 7.16
CA TYR A 302 -19.32 -15.41 6.23
C TYR A 302 -20.55 -15.65 5.35
N LYS A 303 -21.75 -15.36 5.87
CA LYS A 303 -22.98 -15.52 5.09
C LYS A 303 -22.96 -14.59 3.88
N TRP A 304 -22.65 -13.31 4.07
CA TRP A 304 -22.50 -12.36 2.96
C TRP A 304 -21.45 -12.84 1.96
N MET A 305 -20.28 -13.29 2.44
CA MET A 305 -19.23 -13.81 1.56
C MET A 305 -19.72 -14.99 0.71
N SER A 306 -20.34 -15.99 1.34
CA SER A 306 -20.79 -17.22 0.66
C SER A 306 -22.03 -17.05 -0.22
N GLU A 307 -22.82 -15.99 -0.02
CA GLU A 307 -24.05 -15.74 -0.79
C GLU A 307 -23.88 -14.63 -1.84
N HIS A 308 -22.94 -13.71 -1.63
CA HIS A 308 -22.79 -12.49 -2.43
C HIS A 308 -21.35 -12.14 -2.81
N GLY A 309 -20.40 -12.27 -1.89
CA GLY A 309 -19.01 -11.88 -2.13
C GLY A 309 -18.31 -12.78 -3.15
N ASP A 310 -18.26 -14.08 -2.88
CA ASP A 310 -17.72 -15.10 -3.79
C ASP A 310 -18.37 -16.47 -3.55
N PRO A 311 -19.60 -16.70 -4.04
CA PRO A 311 -20.36 -17.91 -3.72
C PRO A 311 -19.68 -19.23 -4.10
N SER A 312 -18.75 -19.19 -5.07
CA SER A 312 -17.98 -20.35 -5.53
C SER A 312 -16.53 -20.37 -5.07
N PHE A 313 -16.07 -19.32 -4.38
CA PHE A 313 -14.68 -19.12 -3.97
C PHE A 313 -13.67 -19.12 -5.14
N HIS A 314 -14.13 -18.90 -6.38
CA HIS A 314 -13.25 -18.91 -7.55
C HIS A 314 -12.38 -17.66 -7.64
N HIS A 315 -12.88 -16.50 -7.18
CA HIS A 315 -12.06 -15.28 -7.07
C HIS A 315 -10.96 -15.45 -6.03
N HIS A 316 -11.27 -16.07 -4.89
CA HIS A 316 -10.27 -16.43 -3.86
C HIS A 316 -9.18 -17.35 -4.43
N VAL A 317 -9.57 -18.34 -5.25
CA VAL A 317 -8.60 -19.22 -5.91
C VAL A 317 -7.73 -18.45 -6.90
N ALA A 318 -8.32 -17.60 -7.74
CA ALA A 318 -7.58 -16.82 -8.72
C ALA A 318 -6.54 -15.89 -8.05
N ILE A 319 -6.94 -15.16 -7.01
CA ILE A 319 -6.00 -14.27 -6.30
C ILE A 319 -4.95 -15.04 -5.49
N ALA A 320 -5.27 -16.21 -4.92
CA ALA A 320 -4.26 -17.09 -4.32
C ALA A 320 -3.21 -17.55 -5.36
N GLU A 321 -3.62 -17.80 -6.60
CA GLU A 321 -2.72 -18.18 -7.68
C GLU A 321 -1.84 -17.00 -8.13
N ILE A 322 -2.41 -15.80 -8.25
CA ILE A 322 -1.65 -14.58 -8.56
C ILE A 322 -0.63 -14.30 -7.46
N TRP A 323 -1.08 -14.22 -6.20
CA TRP A 323 -0.23 -13.90 -5.06
C TRP A 323 0.87 -14.94 -4.84
N GLY A 324 0.49 -16.22 -4.92
CA GLY A 324 1.43 -17.33 -4.82
C GLY A 324 2.44 -17.37 -5.96
N LEU A 325 2.03 -17.11 -7.21
CA LEU A 325 2.96 -17.11 -8.34
C LEU A 325 3.90 -15.90 -8.33
N LEU A 326 3.42 -14.72 -7.91
CA LEU A 326 4.28 -13.56 -7.67
C LEU A 326 5.38 -13.87 -6.65
N GLY A 327 4.99 -14.45 -5.50
CA GLY A 327 5.93 -14.85 -4.47
C GLY A 327 6.97 -15.86 -4.99
N LEU A 328 6.55 -16.83 -5.81
CA LEU A 328 7.47 -17.81 -6.42
C LEU A 328 8.45 -17.16 -7.40
N ARG A 329 7.97 -16.31 -8.32
CA ARG A 329 8.83 -15.63 -9.31
C ARG A 329 9.90 -14.78 -8.61
N LEU A 330 9.51 -14.02 -7.58
CA LEU A 330 10.46 -13.20 -6.82
C LEU A 330 11.43 -14.07 -5.98
N ALA A 331 10.96 -15.20 -5.47
CA ALA A 331 11.76 -16.08 -4.63
C ALA A 331 12.72 -16.98 -5.42
N ASP A 332 12.42 -17.30 -6.68
CA ASP A 332 13.15 -18.30 -7.48
C ASP A 332 13.89 -17.74 -8.69
N ASP A 333 13.40 -16.67 -9.33
CA ASP A 333 14.02 -16.17 -10.55
C ASP A 333 15.49 -15.77 -10.24
N PRO A 334 16.47 -16.26 -11.01
CA PRO A 334 17.88 -16.00 -10.70
C PRO A 334 18.22 -14.51 -10.70
N VAL A 335 17.69 -13.77 -11.68
CA VAL A 335 17.72 -12.31 -11.75
C VAL A 335 16.35 -11.81 -11.34
N LEU A 336 16.29 -10.85 -10.41
CA LEU A 336 15.02 -10.31 -9.96
C LEU A 336 14.25 -9.70 -11.15
N PRO A 337 12.97 -10.07 -11.34
CA PRO A 337 12.15 -9.61 -12.46
C PRO A 337 11.60 -8.18 -12.24
N PHE A 338 12.47 -7.25 -11.88
CA PHE A 338 12.13 -5.83 -11.72
C PHE A 338 12.28 -5.09 -13.05
N ASP A 339 11.24 -4.35 -13.44
CA ASP A 339 11.28 -3.47 -14.61
C ASP A 339 11.35 -1.99 -14.20
N TYR A 340 12.56 -1.45 -14.15
CA TYR A 340 12.73 -0.04 -13.85
C TYR A 340 12.33 0.90 -15.02
N LEU A 341 12.06 0.41 -16.24
CA LEU A 341 11.51 1.26 -17.31
C LEU A 341 10.09 1.71 -17.00
N SER A 342 9.27 0.85 -16.38
CA SER A 342 7.96 1.22 -15.85
C SER A 342 8.09 2.37 -14.83
N TYR A 343 9.15 2.34 -14.00
CA TYR A 343 9.46 3.42 -13.06
C TYR A 343 9.82 4.75 -13.74
N ALA A 344 10.68 4.71 -14.76
CA ALA A 344 11.04 5.90 -15.54
C ALA A 344 9.83 6.52 -16.26
N THR A 345 8.97 5.67 -16.81
CA THR A 345 7.69 6.08 -17.43
C THR A 345 6.81 6.80 -16.40
N GLN A 346 6.63 6.20 -15.22
CA GLN A 346 5.82 6.77 -14.15
C GLN A 346 6.36 8.13 -13.66
N LEU A 347 7.68 8.26 -13.52
CA LEU A 347 8.34 9.52 -13.17
C LEU A 347 8.08 10.61 -14.20
N LEU A 348 8.15 10.28 -15.49
CA LEU A 348 7.89 11.22 -16.57
C LEU A 348 6.42 11.68 -16.60
N GLU A 349 5.48 10.77 -16.37
CA GLU A 349 4.06 11.09 -16.22
C GLU A 349 3.82 12.05 -15.05
N HIS A 350 4.41 11.75 -13.88
CA HIS A 350 4.31 12.61 -12.70
C HIS A 350 4.93 14.00 -12.94
N ALA A 351 6.10 14.07 -13.58
CA ALA A 351 6.74 15.35 -13.94
C ALA A 351 5.89 16.15 -14.93
N THR A 352 5.28 15.48 -15.91
CA THR A 352 4.38 16.13 -16.89
C THR A 352 3.11 16.64 -16.22
N ALA A 353 2.49 15.85 -15.34
CA ALA A 353 1.33 16.28 -14.56
C ALA A 353 1.67 17.49 -13.67
N LEU A 354 2.85 17.48 -13.03
CA LEU A 354 3.33 18.60 -12.23
C LEU A 354 3.49 19.88 -13.06
N ASN A 355 3.95 19.78 -14.31
CA ASN A 355 4.12 20.92 -15.21
C ASN A 355 2.81 21.68 -15.47
N THR A 356 1.66 21.00 -15.42
CA THR A 356 0.35 21.63 -15.63
C THR A 356 -0.12 22.50 -14.45
N LEU A 357 0.55 22.39 -13.29
CA LEU A 357 0.13 22.98 -12.03
C LEU A 357 1.16 23.96 -11.44
N LEU A 358 2.29 24.17 -12.11
CA LEU A 358 3.31 25.14 -11.71
C LEU A 358 3.08 26.49 -12.40
N ASP A 359 3.39 27.58 -11.68
CA ASP A 359 3.41 28.94 -12.24
C ASP A 359 4.49 29.10 -13.31
N GLU A 360 4.30 30.04 -14.25
CA GLU A 360 5.15 30.29 -15.43
C GLU A 360 6.65 30.56 -15.13
N GLY A 361 7.03 30.75 -13.86
CA GLY A 361 8.41 31.05 -13.42
C GLY A 361 9.28 29.85 -13.02
N LEU A 362 8.72 28.64 -12.90
CA LEU A 362 9.46 27.43 -12.46
C LEU A 362 9.69 26.47 -13.64
N SER A 363 10.95 26.16 -13.94
CA SER A 363 11.30 25.23 -15.02
C SER A 363 11.51 23.81 -14.48
N LEU A 364 10.75 22.84 -14.99
CA LEU A 364 10.97 21.41 -14.75
C LEU A 364 12.02 20.78 -15.69
N ARG A 365 12.62 21.55 -16.60
CA ARG A 365 13.64 21.02 -17.53
C ARG A 365 14.75 20.23 -16.83
N PRO A 366 15.34 20.70 -15.71
CA PRO A 366 16.37 19.91 -15.02
C PRO A 366 15.87 18.56 -14.51
N LEU A 367 14.60 18.48 -14.10
CA LEU A 367 13.98 17.23 -13.65
C LEU A 367 13.78 16.27 -14.83
N HIS A 368 13.23 16.76 -15.94
CA HIS A 368 13.10 15.97 -17.17
C HIS A 368 14.46 15.43 -17.64
N THR A 369 15.50 16.27 -17.65
CA THR A 369 16.86 15.83 -18.01
C THR A 369 17.39 14.72 -17.08
N SER A 370 17.20 14.84 -15.76
CA SER A 370 17.62 13.77 -14.84
C SER A 370 16.79 12.48 -15.02
N ILE A 371 15.51 12.56 -15.40
CA ILE A 371 14.69 11.39 -15.76
C ILE A 371 15.18 10.74 -17.06
N ASP A 372 15.56 11.54 -18.06
CA ASP A 372 16.12 11.03 -19.33
C ASP A 372 17.45 10.31 -19.09
N GLU A 373 18.35 10.90 -18.31
CA GLU A 373 19.62 10.27 -17.92
C GLU A 373 19.41 8.97 -17.15
N LEU A 374 18.44 8.96 -16.22
CA LEU A 374 18.05 7.75 -15.51
C LEU A 374 17.52 6.69 -16.46
N THR A 375 16.70 7.07 -17.44
CA THR A 375 16.14 6.16 -18.45
C THR A 375 17.26 5.50 -19.27
N THR A 376 18.30 6.26 -19.63
CA THR A 376 19.49 5.70 -20.29
C THR A 376 20.20 4.69 -19.38
N ALA A 377 20.45 5.03 -18.11
CA ALA A 377 21.09 4.13 -17.16
C ALA A 377 20.28 2.82 -16.94
N ILE A 378 18.95 2.93 -16.87
CA ILE A 378 18.07 1.76 -16.74
C ILE A 378 18.20 0.82 -17.93
N ARG A 379 18.28 1.36 -19.17
CA ARG A 379 18.46 0.53 -20.36
C ARG A 379 19.77 -0.26 -20.31
N GLU A 380 20.84 0.36 -19.85
CA GLU A 380 22.15 -0.32 -19.66
C GLU A 380 22.03 -1.47 -18.64
N VAL A 381 21.37 -1.24 -17.51
CA VAL A 381 21.13 -2.25 -16.47
C VAL A 381 20.29 -3.42 -17.00
N LEU A 382 19.24 -3.14 -17.78
CA LEU A 382 18.39 -4.19 -18.37
C LEU A 382 19.15 -5.06 -19.37
N GLU A 383 20.00 -4.47 -20.22
CA GLU A 383 20.91 -5.22 -21.09
C GLU A 383 21.90 -6.08 -20.29
N GLY A 384 22.31 -5.61 -19.10
CA GLY A 384 23.10 -6.39 -18.15
C GLY A 384 22.35 -7.59 -17.58
N GLY A 385 21.10 -7.38 -17.15
CA GLY A 385 20.25 -8.42 -16.59
C GLY A 385 20.00 -9.58 -17.55
N GLN A 386 19.75 -9.29 -18.83
CA GLN A 386 19.56 -10.30 -19.88
C GLN A 386 20.77 -11.24 -20.00
N LYS A 387 21.99 -10.69 -19.94
CA LYS A 387 23.22 -11.50 -19.98
C LYS A 387 23.33 -12.46 -18.79
N PHE A 388 22.87 -12.06 -17.59
CA PHE A 388 22.89 -12.93 -16.41
C PHE A 388 21.82 -14.01 -16.40
N GLN A 389 20.74 -13.84 -17.17
CA GLN A 389 19.70 -14.85 -17.35
C GLN A 389 20.18 -16.03 -18.21
N GLU A 390 21.06 -15.78 -19.18
CA GLU A 390 21.52 -16.77 -20.16
C GLU A 390 22.75 -17.59 -19.70
N LEU A 391 23.40 -17.19 -18.60
CA LEU A 391 24.64 -17.81 -18.12
C LEU A 391 24.39 -18.96 -17.13
N ASP A 392 25.12 -20.06 -17.32
CA ASP A 392 25.16 -21.20 -16.40
C ASP A 392 25.63 -20.79 -14.99
N ASP A 393 25.14 -21.51 -13.97
CA ASP A 393 25.38 -21.28 -12.54
C ASP A 393 26.80 -21.69 -12.07
N GLN A 394 27.83 -21.23 -12.77
CA GLN A 394 29.19 -21.27 -12.25
C GLN A 394 29.34 -20.32 -11.05
N TYR A 395 30.16 -20.69 -10.07
CA TYR A 395 30.33 -19.92 -8.82
C TYR A 395 30.61 -18.42 -9.03
N SER A 396 31.48 -18.07 -10.00
CA SER A 396 31.80 -16.67 -10.33
C SER A 396 30.65 -15.91 -11.01
N VAL A 397 29.76 -16.61 -11.71
CA VAL A 397 28.55 -16.02 -12.30
C VAL A 397 27.52 -15.79 -11.21
N SER A 398 27.35 -16.75 -10.29
CA SER A 398 26.42 -16.61 -9.16
C SER A 398 26.76 -15.41 -8.25
N LEU A 399 28.04 -15.18 -7.96
CA LEU A 399 28.46 -14.01 -7.16
C LEU A 399 28.15 -12.68 -7.86
N ARG A 400 28.39 -12.61 -9.18
CA ARG A 400 28.09 -11.40 -9.96
C ARG A 400 26.59 -11.16 -10.11
N ARG A 401 25.81 -12.23 -10.28
CA ARG A 401 24.34 -12.17 -10.29
C ARG A 401 23.79 -11.69 -8.95
N HIS A 402 24.37 -12.15 -7.84
CA HIS A 402 24.00 -11.68 -6.50
C HIS A 402 24.26 -10.18 -6.34
N ALA A 403 25.45 -9.69 -6.70
CA ALA A 403 25.77 -8.27 -6.66
C ALA A 403 24.85 -7.42 -7.57
N PHE A 404 24.46 -7.96 -8.72
CA PHE A 404 23.48 -7.34 -9.61
C PHE A 404 22.09 -7.22 -8.94
N ASN A 405 21.59 -8.31 -8.35
CA ASN A 405 20.33 -8.29 -7.61
C ASN A 405 20.36 -7.32 -6.41
N ASP A 406 21.49 -7.17 -5.73
CA ASP A 406 21.62 -6.24 -4.61
C ASP A 406 21.37 -4.79 -5.04
N GLY A 407 21.93 -4.34 -6.16
CA GLY A 407 21.63 -2.98 -6.64
C GLY A 407 20.20 -2.83 -7.14
N LEU A 408 19.56 -3.89 -7.66
CA LEU A 408 18.13 -3.87 -7.98
C LEU A 408 17.26 -3.72 -6.72
N ILE A 409 17.60 -4.38 -5.62
CA ILE A 409 16.90 -4.29 -4.33
C ILE A 409 17.08 -2.90 -3.73
N LEU A 410 18.30 -2.37 -3.75
CA LEU A 410 18.66 -1.11 -3.11
C LEU A 410 18.20 0.12 -3.89
N ALA A 411 17.86 -0.01 -5.17
CA ALA A 411 17.44 1.13 -5.98
C ALA A 411 16.24 1.86 -5.38
N GLU A 412 15.13 1.19 -5.04
CA GLU A 412 13.95 1.81 -4.40
C GLU A 412 14.31 2.57 -3.11
N ARG A 413 15.28 2.04 -2.34
CA ARG A 413 15.74 2.66 -1.09
C ARG A 413 16.38 4.03 -1.31
N GLY A 414 16.85 4.32 -2.53
CA GLY A 414 17.36 5.61 -2.94
C GLY A 414 16.32 6.75 -2.88
N PHE A 415 15.03 6.44 -2.77
CA PHE A 415 13.96 7.44 -2.60
C PHE A 415 13.58 7.73 -1.13
N LEU A 416 14.30 7.15 -0.17
CA LEU A 416 14.06 7.42 1.25
C LEU A 416 14.84 8.67 1.72
N GLU A 417 14.12 9.59 2.35
CA GLU A 417 14.68 10.73 3.06
C GLU A 417 15.12 10.33 4.47
N ALA A 418 16.30 10.78 4.90
CA ALA A 418 16.85 10.41 6.20
C ALA A 418 16.08 11.06 7.36
N GLU A 419 15.66 12.31 7.21
CA GLU A 419 15.00 13.12 8.24
C GLU A 419 13.45 13.07 8.18
N CYS A 420 12.89 12.08 7.47
CA CYS A 420 11.46 11.98 7.15
C CYS A 420 10.93 13.19 6.36
N LEU A 421 9.67 13.13 5.93
CA LEU A 421 9.03 14.22 5.22
C LEU A 421 8.65 15.36 6.18
N GLN A 422 8.85 16.61 5.76
CA GLN A 422 8.54 17.78 6.60
C GLN A 422 7.08 17.78 7.09
N GLY A 423 6.90 17.83 8.40
CA GLY A 423 5.58 17.79 9.05
C GLY A 423 4.91 16.40 9.05
N ARG A 424 5.66 15.35 8.69
CA ARG A 424 5.25 13.95 8.61
C ARG A 424 6.38 13.05 9.13
N PRO A 425 6.55 12.92 10.47
CA PRO A 425 7.73 12.32 11.08
C PRO A 425 7.89 10.80 10.87
N TRP A 426 6.98 10.17 10.13
CA TRP A 426 6.97 8.73 9.85
C TRP A 426 7.32 8.38 8.40
N PHE A 427 6.77 9.14 7.47
CA PHE A 427 6.91 8.87 6.04
C PHE A 427 8.27 9.35 5.57
N LYS A 428 9.04 8.48 4.92
CA LYS A 428 10.38 8.77 4.39
C LYS A 428 10.43 8.75 2.88
N HIS A 429 9.52 8.02 2.25
CA HIS A 429 9.52 7.84 0.80
C HIS A 429 9.05 9.10 0.04
N LEU A 430 9.89 9.60 -0.87
CA LEU A 430 9.69 10.91 -1.50
C LEU A 430 8.74 10.94 -2.69
N LEU A 431 8.45 9.79 -3.31
CA LEU A 431 7.40 9.69 -4.33
C LEU A 431 6.07 9.30 -3.72
N TYR A 432 6.04 8.21 -2.95
CA TYR A 432 4.83 7.60 -2.43
C TYR A 432 4.71 7.83 -0.93
N SER A 433 3.78 8.69 -0.53
CA SER A 433 3.32 8.80 0.86
C SER A 433 2.01 9.58 0.88
N PRO A 434 1.16 9.44 1.91
CA PRO A 434 -0.11 10.11 1.96
C PRO A 434 0.08 11.62 1.94
N PRO A 435 -0.72 12.38 1.16
CA PRO A 435 -0.61 13.82 1.15
C PRO A 435 -0.94 14.39 2.54
N LYS A 436 -0.25 15.46 2.95
CA LYS A 436 -0.52 16.14 4.22
C LYS A 436 -1.92 16.78 4.25
N ASN A 437 -2.39 17.24 3.10
CA ASN A 437 -3.72 17.81 2.90
C ASN A 437 -4.58 16.80 2.14
N SER A 438 -5.72 16.39 2.70
CA SER A 438 -6.68 15.50 2.05
C SER A 438 -7.26 16.10 0.76
N GLU A 439 -7.22 17.42 0.61
CA GLU A 439 -7.61 18.14 -0.62
C GLU A 439 -6.47 18.22 -1.65
N SER A 440 -5.30 17.66 -1.35
CA SER A 440 -4.19 17.65 -2.31
C SER A 440 -4.59 16.89 -3.57
N LYS A 441 -4.35 17.51 -4.72
CA LYS A 441 -4.63 16.91 -6.03
C LYS A 441 -3.60 15.84 -6.43
N PHE A 442 -2.59 15.58 -5.61
CA PHE A 442 -1.50 14.66 -5.91
C PHE A 442 -1.40 13.54 -4.87
N SER A 443 -1.33 12.31 -5.36
CA SER A 443 -0.91 11.12 -4.59
C SER A 443 0.59 10.83 -4.70
N PHE A 444 1.34 11.70 -5.40
CA PHE A 444 2.77 11.56 -5.67
C PHE A 444 3.52 12.87 -5.43
N PHE A 445 4.86 12.80 -5.33
CA PHE A 445 5.72 13.91 -4.90
C PHE A 445 5.19 14.67 -3.67
N PRO A 446 4.90 13.96 -2.56
CA PRO A 446 4.29 14.49 -1.36
C PRO A 446 4.97 15.76 -0.80
N GLY A 447 6.27 15.95 -0.99
CA GLY A 447 6.97 17.19 -0.61
C GLY A 447 6.61 18.37 -1.51
N ILE A 448 6.67 18.16 -2.83
CA ILE A 448 6.33 19.18 -3.84
C ILE A 448 4.83 19.52 -3.78
N ALA A 449 3.96 18.51 -3.71
CA ALA A 449 2.51 18.69 -3.60
C ALA A 449 2.11 19.52 -2.37
N ASN A 450 2.76 19.26 -1.23
CA ASN A 450 2.56 20.03 -0.01
C ASN A 450 3.09 21.47 -0.15
N ALA A 451 4.27 21.66 -0.74
CA ALA A 451 4.82 22.98 -1.02
C ALA A 451 3.89 23.80 -1.94
N ILE A 452 3.32 23.18 -2.99
CA ILE A 452 2.36 23.84 -3.89
C ILE A 452 1.06 24.19 -3.15
N SER A 453 0.51 23.26 -2.35
CA SER A 453 -0.71 23.53 -1.57
C SER A 453 -0.51 24.69 -0.57
N GLN A 454 0.70 24.82 -0.01
CA GLN A 454 1.04 25.94 0.88
C GLN A 454 1.43 27.21 0.11
N ALA A 455 1.91 27.10 -1.14
CA ALA A 455 2.28 28.22 -1.99
C ALA A 455 1.11 29.11 -2.42
N ALA A 456 -0.13 28.66 -2.29
CA ALA A 456 -1.29 29.58 -2.27
C ALA A 456 -1.11 30.71 -1.22
N HIS A 457 -0.20 30.53 -0.25
CA HIS A 457 0.17 31.44 0.83
C HIS A 457 1.71 31.62 0.99
N SER A 458 2.57 31.00 0.16
CA SER A 458 4.05 31.03 0.28
C SER A 458 4.78 31.28 -1.05
N THR A 459 6.01 31.80 -0.99
CA THR A 459 6.83 32.12 -2.19
C THR A 459 7.37 30.85 -2.86
N GLY A 460 7.43 30.78 -4.19
CA GLY A 460 7.91 29.61 -5.00
C GLY A 460 9.30 29.03 -4.69
N LYS A 461 10.00 29.52 -3.66
CA LYS A 461 11.24 28.97 -3.11
C LYS A 461 11.08 27.57 -2.52
N GLU A 462 9.98 27.27 -1.82
CA GLU A 462 9.75 25.94 -1.20
C GLU A 462 9.52 24.86 -2.26
N VAL A 463 8.78 25.22 -3.32
CA VAL A 463 8.58 24.36 -4.49
C VAL A 463 9.91 24.09 -5.20
N HIS A 464 10.71 25.13 -5.43
CA HIS A 464 12.04 24.97 -6.03
C HIS A 464 12.97 24.09 -5.18
N PHE A 465 13.03 24.30 -3.86
CA PHE A 465 13.82 23.47 -2.95
C PHE A 465 13.41 22.00 -3.02
N SER A 466 12.09 21.73 -3.02
CA SER A 466 11.56 20.36 -3.12
C SER A 466 11.92 19.69 -4.45
N ILE A 467 11.90 20.43 -5.56
CA ILE A 467 12.33 19.93 -6.88
C ILE A 467 13.84 19.62 -6.89
N VAL A 468 14.67 20.51 -6.35
CA VAL A 468 16.12 20.29 -6.26
C VAL A 468 16.43 19.07 -5.41
N ARG A 469 15.78 18.95 -4.24
CA ARG A 469 15.95 17.80 -3.35
C ARG A 469 15.55 16.49 -4.03
N PHE A 470 14.43 16.48 -4.75
CA PHE A 470 14.01 15.30 -5.51
C PHE A 470 15.03 14.90 -6.57
N ARG A 471 15.61 15.88 -7.29
CA ARG A 471 16.66 15.64 -8.28
C ARG A 471 17.92 15.02 -7.65
N GLU A 472 18.37 15.51 -6.50
CA GLU A 472 19.53 14.94 -5.80
C GLU A 472 19.33 13.46 -5.47
N LEU A 473 18.12 13.07 -5.07
CA LEU A 473 17.81 11.68 -4.73
C LEU A 473 17.57 10.81 -5.97
N LEU A 474 17.11 11.39 -7.07
CA LEU A 474 17.09 10.71 -8.37
C LEU A 474 18.50 10.35 -8.84
N GLU A 475 19.50 11.19 -8.56
CA GLU A 475 20.91 10.87 -8.83
C GLU A 475 21.42 9.73 -7.95
N LEU A 476 20.99 9.67 -6.68
CA LEU A 476 21.32 8.55 -5.79
C LEU A 476 20.67 7.24 -6.26
N PHE A 477 19.40 7.28 -6.66
CA PHE A 477 18.69 6.16 -7.27
C PHE A 477 19.41 5.65 -8.53
N LYS A 478 19.75 6.56 -9.46
CA LYS A 478 20.54 6.26 -10.66
C LYS A 478 21.89 5.64 -10.29
N GLY A 479 22.57 6.19 -9.29
CA GLY A 479 23.83 5.68 -8.77
C GLY A 479 23.73 4.24 -8.26
N GLN A 480 22.68 3.91 -7.52
CA GLN A 480 22.43 2.54 -7.03
C GLN A 480 22.19 1.56 -8.19
N LEU A 481 21.41 1.96 -9.19
CA LEU A 481 21.21 1.15 -10.39
C LEU A 481 22.53 0.91 -11.13
N LEU A 482 23.37 1.93 -11.31
CA LEU A 482 24.66 1.78 -11.99
C LEU A 482 25.71 1.00 -11.18
N LEU A 483 25.55 0.85 -9.86
CA LEU A 483 26.39 -0.05 -9.07
C LEU A 483 26.18 -1.52 -9.48
N THR A 484 24.98 -1.89 -9.97
CA THR A 484 24.73 -3.23 -10.53
C THR A 484 25.66 -3.54 -11.71
N GLU A 485 25.95 -2.54 -12.55
CA GLU A 485 26.81 -2.65 -13.73
C GLU A 485 28.29 -2.78 -13.34
N ARG A 486 28.74 -2.09 -12.29
CA ARG A 486 30.14 -2.18 -11.83
C ARG A 486 30.48 -3.56 -11.27
N GLY A 487 29.50 -4.33 -10.81
CA GLY A 487 29.64 -5.75 -10.50
C GLY A 487 30.04 -6.63 -11.69
N LYS A 488 29.99 -6.12 -12.94
CA LYS A 488 30.51 -6.82 -14.13
C LYS A 488 32.04 -6.79 -14.24
N LEU A 489 32.70 -5.82 -13.59
CA LEU A 489 34.13 -5.53 -13.76
C LEU A 489 35.04 -6.15 -12.69
N ILE A 490 34.46 -6.76 -11.65
CA ILE A 490 35.14 -7.51 -10.59
C ILE A 490 34.79 -8.99 -10.78
#